data_AF-A0A1G0D0G2-F1
#
_entry.id   AF-A0A1G0D0G2-F1
#
_cell.length_a   1.000
_cell.length_b   1.000
_cell.length_c   1.000
_cell.angle_alpha   90.00
_cell.angle_beta   90.00
_cell.angle_gamma   90.00
#
_symmetry.space_group_name_H-M   'P 1'
#
loop_
_entity.id
_entity.type
_entity.pdbx_description
1 polymer ?
#
loop_
_entity_poly.entity_id
_entity_poly.type
_entity_poly.pdbx_seq_one_letter_code
_entity_poly.pdbx_strand_id
1 'polypeptide(L)'
;MLIDWLTLRIKLDANLGQNLLDRILDCMGYTFCVDADGKEKWRKHALDIDKLRSDSQGLYWSITADGQSQRYLTIGASPSSIENEGLNVFGSCDIEHCATVLIEHAGRALKSILPNWNNWQCRRLDITANYDMGNAAQVKQALRLLLGTDAPRRRTNSDRKGGDTVYWNPSSDLQAGKAYHKGAHLRMLSRQGNLFLDDETLELADNLLRLELKLGARWFRRYEEKDDWHTLTEYELTEIHHKFFYALIGGGVEVYDMGTLLLELEKVCPTKGRALAAHRSWALIKTIGFSQAKESMPGRTFRLHCEYLRAAGLSNADLCAGVVIPFRRQQLVLREPVTSWTQIRMAA
;
A
#
# COMPACT_ATOMS: atom_id res chain seq x y z
N MET A 1 -9.89 1.04 7.37
CA MET A 1 -8.55 1.31 6.78
C MET A 1 -8.03 2.63 7.34
N LEU A 2 -6.78 2.99 7.07
CA LEU A 2 -6.23 4.30 7.41
C LEU A 2 -5.34 4.85 6.28
N ILE A 3 -5.15 6.16 6.27
CA ILE A 3 -4.04 6.81 5.56
C ILE A 3 -2.81 6.74 6.47
N ASP A 4 -1.87 5.87 6.12
CA ASP A 4 -0.66 5.62 6.90
C ASP A 4 0.44 6.64 6.60
N TRP A 5 0.44 7.24 5.42
CA TRP A 5 1.35 8.32 5.05
C TRP A 5 0.69 9.26 4.05
N LEU A 6 0.94 10.56 4.19
CA LEU A 6 0.53 11.60 3.25
C LEU A 6 1.71 12.53 2.98
N THR A 7 1.96 12.86 1.71
CA THR A 7 2.88 13.94 1.31
C THR A 7 2.10 14.99 0.55
N LEU A 8 2.08 16.21 1.07
CA LEU A 8 1.44 17.37 0.47
C LEU A 8 2.49 18.40 0.07
N ARG A 9 2.20 19.21 -0.94
CA ARG A 9 3.00 20.40 -1.23
C ARG A 9 2.13 21.59 -1.60
N ILE A 10 2.60 22.78 -1.26
CA ILE A 10 1.99 24.04 -1.67
C ILE A 10 3.03 24.90 -2.36
N LYS A 11 2.59 25.60 -3.41
CA LYS A 11 3.43 26.51 -4.17
C LYS A 11 3.77 27.72 -3.32
N LEU A 12 5.05 28.07 -3.24
CA LEU A 12 5.52 29.28 -2.59
C LEU A 12 5.46 30.45 -3.58
N ASP A 13 4.39 31.23 -3.51
CA ASP A 13 4.23 32.47 -4.26
C ASP A 13 3.67 33.61 -3.37
N ALA A 14 3.53 34.80 -3.96
CA ALA A 14 3.14 36.01 -3.23
C ALA A 14 1.76 35.91 -2.56
N ASN A 15 0.90 34.97 -2.98
CA ASN A 15 -0.44 34.80 -2.42
C ASN A 15 -0.43 34.21 -1.00
N LEU A 16 0.68 33.62 -0.55
CA LEU A 16 0.87 33.14 0.83
C LEU A 16 1.09 34.27 1.84
N GLY A 17 1.37 35.48 1.37
CA GLY A 17 1.79 36.61 2.20
C GLY A 17 3.29 36.61 2.48
N GLN A 18 3.89 37.80 2.43
CA GLN A 18 5.35 37.97 2.48
C GLN A 18 5.97 37.43 3.78
N ASN A 19 5.34 37.66 4.94
CA ASN A 19 5.86 37.21 6.24
C ASN A 19 5.94 35.68 6.35
N LEU A 20 4.96 34.96 5.79
CA LEU A 20 4.96 33.50 5.77
C LEU A 20 6.03 32.99 4.80
N LEU A 21 6.13 33.63 3.63
CA LEU A 21 7.14 33.31 2.63
C LEU A 21 8.56 33.46 3.20
N ASP A 22 8.85 34.58 3.86
CA ASP A 22 10.17 34.86 4.43
C ASP A 22 10.55 33.81 5.49
N ARG A 23 9.65 33.49 6.43
CA ARG A 23 9.88 32.43 7.43
C ARG A 23 10.15 31.06 6.81
N ILE A 24 9.40 30.72 5.76
CA ILE A 24 9.61 29.45 5.06
C ILE A 24 10.98 29.49 4.37
N LEU A 25 11.32 30.57 3.66
CA LEU A 25 12.57 30.72 2.94
C LEU A 25 13.82 30.73 3.85
N ASP A 26 13.71 31.21 5.08
CA ASP A 26 14.80 31.11 6.08
C ASP A 26 15.20 29.66 6.37
N CYS A 27 14.32 28.71 6.09
CA CYS A 27 14.53 27.28 6.31
C CYS A 27 15.01 26.54 5.06
N MET A 28 15.34 27.27 3.99
CA MET A 28 15.73 26.71 2.70
C MET A 28 17.04 25.91 2.77
N GLY A 29 17.08 24.81 2.01
CA GLY A 29 18.25 23.92 1.94
C GLY A 29 18.32 22.87 3.05
N TYR A 30 17.32 22.82 3.92
CA TYR A 30 17.22 21.87 5.03
C TYR A 30 15.94 21.02 4.95
N THR A 31 16.05 19.82 5.50
CA THR A 31 14.94 18.94 5.87
C THR A 31 14.91 18.88 7.40
N PHE A 32 13.75 19.19 7.97
CA PHE A 32 13.53 19.14 9.41
C PHE A 32 12.72 17.89 9.75
N CYS A 33 13.04 17.29 10.89
CA CYS A 33 12.20 16.29 11.56
C CYS A 33 11.75 16.89 12.89
N VAL A 34 10.45 16.96 13.10
CA VAL A 34 9.85 17.45 14.35
C VAL A 34 9.07 16.35 15.05
N ASP A 35 9.02 16.40 16.38
CA ASP A 35 8.22 15.49 17.20
C ASP A 35 6.71 15.83 17.17
N ALA A 36 5.92 15.11 17.97
CA ALA A 36 4.48 15.32 18.10
C ALA A 36 4.10 16.65 18.78
N ASP A 37 5.02 17.30 19.50
CA ASP A 37 4.84 18.63 20.07
C ASP A 37 5.23 19.77 19.10
N GLY A 38 5.77 19.42 17.93
CA GLY A 38 6.27 20.37 16.94
C GLY A 38 7.67 20.91 17.25
N LYS A 39 8.41 20.28 18.17
CA LYS A 39 9.81 20.63 18.47
C LYS A 39 10.77 19.89 17.53
N GLU A 40 11.88 20.53 17.18
CA GLU A 40 12.90 19.95 16.30
C GLU A 40 13.58 18.75 16.95
N LYS A 41 13.48 17.57 16.33
CA LYS A 41 14.30 16.38 16.67
C LYS A 41 15.67 16.45 16.00
N TRP A 42 15.70 16.81 14.71
CA TRP A 42 16.94 17.01 13.95
C TRP A 42 16.71 17.79 12.66
N ARG A 43 17.81 18.30 12.06
CA ARG A 43 17.85 18.94 10.74
C ARG A 43 18.99 18.38 9.87
N LYS A 44 18.77 18.25 8.55
CA LYS A 44 19.77 17.76 7.56
C LYS A 44 19.71 18.57 6.27
N HIS A 45 20.80 18.64 5.50
CA HIS A 45 20.76 19.22 4.15
C HIS A 45 19.96 18.34 3.19
N ALA A 46 19.20 18.99 2.29
CA ALA A 46 18.06 18.48 1.52
C ALA A 46 18.08 16.97 1.20
N LEU A 47 17.14 16.25 1.82
CA LEU A 47 16.85 14.83 1.60
C LEU A 47 15.63 14.69 0.68
N ASP A 48 15.59 13.63 -0.13
CA ASP A 48 14.42 13.30 -0.97
C ASP A 48 13.26 12.78 -0.09
N ILE A 49 12.29 13.66 0.24
CA ILE A 49 11.12 13.32 1.08
C ILE A 49 10.33 12.14 0.53
N ASP A 50 10.29 11.95 -0.79
CA ASP A 50 9.55 10.84 -1.41
C ASP A 50 10.17 9.46 -1.12
N LYS A 51 11.42 9.44 -0.61
CA LYS A 51 12.14 8.24 -0.17
C LYS A 51 12.04 7.98 1.33
N LEU A 52 11.38 8.83 2.10
CA LEU A 52 11.15 8.56 3.52
C LEU A 52 10.26 7.33 3.69
N ARG A 53 10.66 6.48 4.64
CA ARG A 53 9.90 5.29 4.99
C ARG A 53 8.70 5.69 5.83
N SER A 54 7.57 4.98 5.69
CA SER A 54 6.34 5.25 6.46
C SER A 54 6.52 5.08 7.97
N ASP A 55 7.53 4.33 8.40
CA ASP A 55 7.88 4.14 9.81
C ASP A 55 8.84 5.20 10.38
N SER A 56 9.10 6.27 9.61
CA SER A 56 9.86 7.42 10.10
C SER A 56 8.95 8.25 11.00
N GLN A 57 9.33 8.41 12.27
CA GLN A 57 8.55 9.17 13.24
C GLN A 57 8.67 10.68 13.03
N GLY A 58 7.59 11.40 13.30
CA GLY A 58 7.54 12.86 13.24
C GLY A 58 7.14 13.41 11.88
N LEU A 59 7.08 14.75 11.79
CA LEU A 59 6.77 15.45 10.55
C LEU A 59 8.04 15.88 9.83
N TYR A 60 8.05 15.65 8.52
CA TYR A 60 9.14 16.00 7.62
C TYR A 60 8.69 17.07 6.67
N TRP A 61 9.52 18.09 6.49
CA TRP A 61 9.26 19.10 5.47
C TRP A 61 10.52 19.67 4.86
N SER A 62 10.40 20.15 3.62
CA SER A 62 11.49 20.76 2.86
C SER A 62 10.95 21.77 1.85
N ILE A 63 11.82 22.68 1.42
CA ILE A 63 11.55 23.55 0.28
C ILE A 63 12.20 22.93 -0.96
N THR A 64 11.39 22.53 -1.93
CA THR A 64 11.86 21.98 -3.19
C THR A 64 11.61 22.99 -4.31
N ALA A 65 12.61 23.23 -5.15
CA ALA A 65 12.42 23.95 -6.41
C ALA A 65 12.19 22.94 -7.54
N ASP A 66 11.25 23.20 -8.44
CA ASP A 66 11.17 22.46 -9.70
C ASP A 66 12.20 22.98 -10.72
N GLY A 67 12.32 22.28 -11.85
CA GLY A 67 13.23 22.67 -12.94
C GLY A 67 12.93 24.03 -13.58
N GLN A 68 11.85 24.71 -13.17
CA GLN A 68 11.45 26.04 -13.63
C GLN A 68 11.64 27.12 -12.55
N SER A 69 12.39 26.83 -11.49
CA SER A 69 12.63 27.73 -10.34
C SER A 69 11.41 28.02 -9.47
N GLN A 70 10.30 27.30 -9.65
CA GLN A 70 9.14 27.42 -8.78
C GLN A 70 9.40 26.66 -7.48
N ARG A 71 9.27 27.35 -6.34
CA ARG A 71 9.49 26.78 -5.01
C ARG A 71 8.20 26.22 -4.43
N TYR A 72 8.30 25.14 -3.68
CA TYR A 72 7.20 24.50 -2.97
C TYR A 72 7.61 24.19 -1.54
N LEU A 73 6.72 24.44 -0.58
CA LEU A 73 6.79 23.82 0.73
C LEU A 73 6.17 22.43 0.61
N THR A 74 6.97 21.40 0.87
CA THR A 74 6.52 20.00 0.88
C THR A 74 6.52 19.51 2.31
N ILE A 75 5.40 18.95 2.77
CA ILE A 75 5.21 18.35 4.08
C ILE A 75 4.86 16.86 3.91
N GLY A 76 5.37 15.98 4.77
CA GLY A 76 5.09 14.55 4.71
C GLY A 76 5.19 13.88 6.06
N ALA A 77 4.16 13.11 6.42
CA ALA A 77 4.09 12.37 7.68
C ALA A 77 2.99 11.31 7.64
N SER A 78 2.93 10.50 8.70
CA SER A 78 1.78 9.68 9.04
C SER A 78 0.81 10.47 9.94
N PRO A 79 -0.42 10.78 9.50
CA PRO A 79 -1.41 11.49 10.34
C PRO A 79 -1.68 10.74 11.65
N SER A 80 -1.94 9.43 11.56
CA SER A 80 -2.15 8.55 12.71
C SER A 80 -0.96 8.55 13.68
N SER A 81 0.28 8.58 13.18
CA SER A 81 1.47 8.67 14.04
C SER A 81 1.55 10.01 14.78
N ILE A 82 1.16 11.12 14.15
CA ILE A 82 1.13 12.45 14.80
C ILE A 82 0.10 12.46 15.94
N GLU A 83 -1.10 11.93 15.70
CA GLU A 83 -2.19 11.96 16.67
C GLU A 83 -2.03 10.96 17.82
N ASN A 84 -1.35 9.84 17.57
CA ASN A 84 -1.23 8.72 18.52
C ASN A 84 0.22 8.53 19.00
N GLU A 85 0.95 9.63 19.23
CA GLU A 85 2.28 9.62 19.87
C GLU A 85 3.29 8.65 19.21
N GLY A 86 3.26 8.54 17.89
CA GLY A 86 4.13 7.66 17.12
C GLY A 86 3.48 6.35 16.66
N LEU A 87 2.36 5.93 17.25
CA LEU A 87 1.70 4.66 16.95
C LEU A 87 0.79 4.74 15.72
N ASN A 88 1.23 4.19 14.59
CA ASN A 88 0.44 4.16 13.36
C ASN A 88 -0.19 2.78 13.11
N VAL A 89 -1.00 2.25 14.02
CA VAL A 89 -1.73 0.99 13.77
C VAL A 89 -3.12 1.27 13.20
N PHE A 90 -3.87 2.15 13.85
CA PHE A 90 -5.22 2.56 13.47
C PHE A 90 -5.29 4.08 13.37
N GLY A 91 -6.20 4.58 12.53
CA GLY A 91 -6.35 6.01 12.28
C GLY A 91 -7.47 6.27 11.28
N SER A 92 -7.56 7.50 10.81
CA SER A 92 -8.56 7.91 9.84
C SER A 92 -8.19 7.54 8.40
N CYS A 93 -9.19 7.33 7.56
CA CYS A 93 -9.06 7.24 6.10
C CYS A 93 -9.58 8.50 5.38
N ASP A 94 -10.11 9.47 6.13
CA ASP A 94 -10.60 10.74 5.60
C ASP A 94 -9.43 11.65 5.21
N ILE A 95 -9.39 12.03 3.93
CA ILE A 95 -8.32 12.86 3.35
C ILE A 95 -8.31 14.28 3.92
N GLU A 96 -9.47 14.87 4.20
CA GLU A 96 -9.59 16.24 4.69
C GLU A 96 -9.03 16.31 6.10
N HIS A 97 -9.50 15.40 6.95
CA HIS A 97 -8.99 15.26 8.31
C HIS A 97 -7.48 14.98 8.31
N CYS A 98 -7.01 13.99 7.56
CA CYS A 98 -5.59 13.64 7.51
C CYS A 98 -4.71 14.78 6.99
N ALA A 99 -5.16 15.52 5.96
CA ALA A 99 -4.43 16.67 5.43
C ALA A 99 -4.38 17.81 6.46
N THR A 100 -5.49 18.08 7.13
CA THR A 100 -5.60 19.11 8.17
C THR A 100 -4.65 18.83 9.33
N VAL A 101 -4.57 17.57 9.81
CA VAL A 101 -3.61 17.15 10.85
C VAL A 101 -2.17 17.50 10.46
N LEU A 102 -1.75 17.17 9.22
CA LEU A 102 -0.40 17.49 8.74
C LEU A 102 -0.14 18.99 8.66
N ILE A 103 -1.11 19.74 8.13
CA ILE A 103 -0.99 21.19 7.90
C ILE A 103 -0.93 21.94 9.24
N GLU A 104 -1.80 21.61 10.19
CA GLU A 104 -1.79 22.22 11.52
C GLU A 104 -0.49 21.92 12.26
N HIS A 105 -0.02 20.67 12.18
CA HIS A 105 1.24 20.27 12.81
C HIS A 105 2.45 21.00 12.21
N ALA A 106 2.47 21.14 10.87
CA ALA A 106 3.47 21.95 10.17
C ALA A 106 3.38 23.43 10.55
N GLY A 107 2.16 23.96 10.70
CA GLY A 107 1.92 25.33 11.15
C GLY A 107 2.49 25.61 12.54
N ARG A 108 2.31 24.69 13.50
CA ARG A 108 2.90 24.80 14.85
C ARG A 108 4.43 24.82 14.78
N ALA A 109 5.04 23.91 14.02
CA ALA A 109 6.49 23.84 13.85
C ALA A 109 7.06 25.13 13.20
N LEU A 110 6.36 25.67 12.19
CA LEU A 110 6.71 26.92 11.52
C LEU A 110 6.27 28.17 12.29
N LYS A 111 5.60 28.01 13.44
CA LYS A 111 4.97 29.08 14.23
C LYS A 111 4.08 30.00 13.39
N SER A 112 3.37 29.44 12.43
CA SER A 112 2.64 30.15 11.38
C SER A 112 1.30 29.48 11.07
N ILE A 113 0.33 30.25 10.56
CA ILE A 113 -0.92 29.69 10.03
C ILE A 113 -0.68 29.35 8.56
N LEU A 114 -0.87 28.08 8.21
CA LEU A 114 -0.75 27.59 6.83
C LEU A 114 -2.11 27.59 6.12
N PRO A 115 -2.15 27.66 4.77
CA PRO A 115 -3.40 27.63 4.04
C PRO A 115 -4.19 26.35 4.24
N ASN A 116 -5.50 26.47 4.08
CA ASN A 116 -6.44 25.34 4.12
C ASN A 116 -6.04 24.24 3.13
N TRP A 117 -6.34 22.98 3.48
CA TRP A 117 -5.96 21.78 2.75
C TRP A 117 -6.29 21.80 1.26
N ASN A 118 -7.38 22.46 0.86
CA ASN A 118 -7.80 22.63 -0.54
C ASN A 118 -6.79 23.39 -1.42
N ASN A 119 -5.81 24.07 -0.82
CA ASN A 119 -4.75 24.77 -1.55
C ASN A 119 -3.50 23.91 -1.77
N TRP A 120 -3.51 22.67 -1.30
CA TRP A 120 -2.35 21.78 -1.34
C TRP A 120 -2.50 20.76 -2.46
N GLN A 121 -1.36 20.35 -3.01
CA GLN A 121 -1.27 19.26 -3.97
C GLN A 121 -0.83 17.99 -3.26
N CYS A 122 -1.53 16.88 -3.49
CA CYS A 122 -1.09 15.59 -2.99
C CYS A 122 -0.01 14.97 -3.89
N ARG A 123 1.06 14.47 -3.27
CA ARG A 123 2.23 13.86 -3.93
C ARG A 123 2.35 12.38 -3.64
N ARG A 124 1.90 11.96 -2.48
CA ARG A 124 1.92 10.56 -2.05
C ARG A 124 0.83 10.34 -1.03
N LEU A 125 0.17 9.20 -1.13
CA LEU A 125 -0.79 8.72 -0.14
C LEU A 125 -0.61 7.20 0.01
N ASP A 126 -0.37 6.73 1.23
CA ASP A 126 -0.26 5.30 1.52
C ASP A 126 -1.53 4.83 2.27
N ILE A 127 -2.35 4.02 1.60
CA ILE A 127 -3.59 3.45 2.16
C ILE A 127 -3.26 2.12 2.81
N THR A 128 -3.75 1.90 4.03
CA THR A 128 -3.37 0.72 4.80
C THR A 128 -4.55 -0.02 5.39
N ALA A 129 -4.46 -1.35 5.32
CA ALA A 129 -5.38 -2.30 5.94
C ALA A 129 -4.60 -3.26 6.84
N ASN A 130 -5.11 -3.49 8.05
CA ASN A 130 -4.59 -4.52 8.95
C ASN A 130 -5.56 -5.70 8.96
N TYR A 131 -5.02 -6.90 8.94
CA TYR A 131 -5.76 -8.15 8.99
C TYR A 131 -5.31 -8.93 10.21
N ASP A 132 -6.27 -9.30 11.05
CA ASP A 132 -6.02 -10.18 12.18
C ASP A 132 -5.91 -11.63 11.69
N MET A 133 -4.71 -12.19 11.84
CA MET A 133 -4.39 -13.57 11.50
C MET A 133 -4.47 -14.51 12.72
N GLY A 134 -4.82 -13.99 13.89
CA GLY A 134 -4.93 -14.72 15.16
C GLY A 134 -3.61 -14.98 15.88
N ASN A 135 -2.48 -15.09 15.18
CA ASN A 135 -1.14 -15.17 15.80
C ASN A 135 0.00 -14.89 14.81
N ALA A 136 1.19 -14.61 15.34
CA ALA A 136 2.42 -14.35 14.58
C ALA A 136 2.80 -15.48 13.60
N ALA A 137 2.51 -16.74 13.94
CA ALA A 137 2.83 -17.87 13.05
C ALA A 137 1.96 -17.83 11.78
N GLN A 138 0.67 -17.53 11.93
CA GLN A 138 -0.26 -17.33 10.80
C GLN A 138 0.13 -16.10 9.95
N VAL A 139 0.58 -15.01 10.56
CA VAL A 139 1.09 -13.84 9.81
C VAL A 139 2.30 -14.23 8.95
N LYS A 140 3.29 -14.93 9.52
CA LYS A 140 4.48 -15.39 8.79
C LYS A 140 4.12 -16.37 7.67
N GLN A 141 3.16 -17.25 7.92
CA GLN A 141 2.65 -18.17 6.92
C GLN A 141 1.97 -17.43 5.76
N ALA A 142 1.13 -16.45 6.06
CA ALA A 142 0.51 -15.58 5.06
C ALA A 142 1.55 -14.84 4.21
N LEU A 143 2.58 -14.26 4.83
CA LEU A 143 3.66 -13.57 4.12
C LEU A 143 4.44 -14.51 3.19
N ARG A 144 4.70 -15.76 3.61
CA ARG A 144 5.33 -16.77 2.74
C ARG A 144 4.45 -17.12 1.54
N LEU A 145 3.14 -17.24 1.73
CA LEU A 145 2.21 -17.45 0.63
C LEU A 145 2.21 -16.26 -0.35
N LEU A 146 2.24 -15.04 0.18
CA LEU A 146 2.34 -13.81 -0.60
C LEU A 146 3.69 -13.64 -1.33
N LEU A 147 4.78 -14.22 -0.83
CA LEU A 147 6.06 -14.26 -1.55
C LEU A 147 6.02 -15.18 -2.78
N GLY A 148 5.17 -16.21 -2.75
CA GLY A 148 5.00 -17.17 -3.85
C GLY A 148 4.07 -16.70 -4.97
N THR A 149 3.41 -15.53 -4.84
CA THR A 149 2.50 -15.00 -5.85
C THR A 149 3.24 -14.14 -6.89
N ASP A 150 4.02 -14.80 -7.75
CA ASP A 150 4.62 -14.11 -8.91
C ASP A 150 3.55 -13.75 -9.94
N ALA A 151 3.22 -12.46 -10.05
CA ALA A 151 2.37 -11.94 -11.11
C ALA A 151 3.23 -11.53 -12.33
N PRO A 152 2.79 -11.78 -13.58
CA PRO A 152 3.58 -11.64 -14.82
C PRO A 152 4.02 -10.20 -15.15
N ARG A 153 3.61 -9.20 -14.36
CA ARG A 153 4.06 -7.80 -14.47
C ARG A 153 4.58 -7.19 -13.17
N ARG A 154 4.52 -7.90 -12.04
CA ARG A 154 4.87 -7.39 -10.71
C ARG A 154 5.71 -8.46 -10.02
N ARG A 155 7.03 -8.30 -10.06
CA ARG A 155 7.94 -9.22 -9.39
C ARG A 155 7.90 -8.98 -7.89
N THR A 156 7.81 -10.07 -7.16
CA THR A 156 7.85 -10.09 -5.71
C THR A 156 9.31 -9.95 -5.28
N ASN A 157 9.63 -8.91 -4.52
CA ASN A 157 10.96 -8.78 -3.91
C ASN A 157 10.84 -9.01 -2.41
N SER A 158 11.60 -9.96 -1.88
CA SER A 158 11.95 -9.99 -0.45
C SER A 158 13.12 -9.05 -0.22
N ASP A 159 13.08 -8.29 0.87
CA ASP A 159 14.32 -7.68 1.36
C ASP A 159 15.28 -8.82 1.74
N ARG A 160 16.58 -8.66 1.50
CA ARG A 160 17.64 -9.69 1.63
C ARG A 160 17.87 -10.17 3.09
N LYS A 161 16.88 -10.04 3.98
CA LYS A 161 17.01 -10.15 5.45
C LYS A 161 15.84 -10.87 6.16
N GLY A 162 15.09 -11.72 5.47
CA GLY A 162 14.09 -12.60 6.09
C GLY A 162 12.66 -12.32 5.61
N GLY A 163 11.87 -13.38 5.41
CA GLY A 163 10.56 -13.38 4.76
C GLY A 163 9.41 -12.72 5.55
N ASP A 164 9.68 -11.66 6.31
CA ASP A 164 8.71 -10.93 7.14
C ASP A 164 8.14 -9.69 6.42
N THR A 165 8.54 -9.45 5.17
CA THR A 165 8.00 -8.38 4.33
C THR A 165 8.00 -8.75 2.85
N VAL A 166 6.92 -8.39 2.16
CA VAL A 166 6.70 -8.59 0.72
C VAL A 166 6.54 -7.23 0.06
N TYR A 167 7.23 -7.00 -1.06
CA TYR A 167 7.09 -5.79 -1.85
C TYR A 167 6.61 -6.09 -3.26
N TRP A 168 5.67 -5.28 -3.75
CA TRP A 168 5.21 -5.26 -5.14
C TRP A 168 5.48 -3.90 -5.78
N ASN A 169 6.27 -3.89 -6.85
CA ASN A 169 6.70 -2.68 -7.57
C ASN A 169 7.28 -1.58 -6.65
N PRO A 170 8.25 -1.87 -5.76
CA PRO A 170 8.72 -0.92 -4.75
C PRO A 170 9.28 0.40 -5.32
N SER A 171 9.74 0.40 -6.58
CA SER A 171 10.24 1.59 -7.27
C SER A 171 9.18 2.35 -8.08
N SER A 172 7.92 1.93 -8.04
CA SER A 172 6.86 2.58 -8.82
C SER A 172 6.48 3.93 -8.22
N ASP A 173 6.45 4.94 -9.08
CA ASP A 173 5.91 6.27 -8.78
C ASP A 173 4.39 6.37 -9.06
N LEU A 174 3.78 5.28 -9.51
CA LEU A 174 2.35 5.14 -9.75
C LEU A 174 1.69 4.41 -8.58
N GLN A 175 1.97 3.11 -8.43
CA GLN A 175 1.42 2.29 -7.35
C GLN A 175 2.43 1.25 -6.89
N ALA A 176 2.67 1.20 -5.57
CA ALA A 176 3.52 0.18 -4.94
C ALA A 176 2.78 -0.47 -3.77
N GLY A 177 2.91 -1.78 -3.63
CA GLY A 177 2.31 -2.53 -2.54
C GLY A 177 3.37 -3.03 -1.58
N LYS A 178 3.00 -3.16 -0.31
CA LYS A 178 3.83 -3.79 0.73
C LYS A 178 2.96 -4.61 1.66
N ALA A 179 3.43 -5.81 2.04
CA ALA A 179 2.85 -6.60 3.11
C ALA A 179 3.89 -6.90 4.18
N TYR A 180 3.56 -6.80 5.46
CA TYR A 180 4.50 -7.15 6.53
C TYR A 180 3.80 -7.47 7.84
N HIS A 181 4.57 -8.01 8.77
CA HIS A 181 4.14 -8.32 10.12
C HIS A 181 4.25 -7.07 11.02
N LYS A 182 3.11 -6.50 11.43
CA LYS A 182 3.10 -5.22 12.17
C LYS A 182 3.63 -5.37 13.60
N GLY A 183 3.31 -6.44 14.32
CA GLY A 183 3.86 -6.68 15.66
C GLY A 183 5.39 -6.77 15.70
N ALA A 184 6.00 -7.56 14.81
CA ALA A 184 7.45 -7.61 14.66
C ALA A 184 8.08 -6.22 14.38
N HIS A 185 7.39 -5.39 13.58
CA HIS A 185 7.79 -4.02 13.30
C HIS A 185 7.70 -3.11 14.54
N LEU A 186 6.60 -3.16 15.30
CA LEU A 186 6.45 -2.38 16.53
C LEU A 186 7.46 -2.80 17.61
N ARG A 187 7.73 -4.09 17.77
CA ARG A 187 8.77 -4.59 18.68
C ARG A 187 10.16 -4.07 18.30
N MET A 188 10.46 -4.00 17.00
CA MET A 188 11.71 -3.38 16.53
C MET A 188 11.79 -1.90 16.91
N LEU A 189 10.71 -1.13 16.68
CA LEU A 189 10.65 0.30 17.05
C LEU A 189 10.78 0.51 18.56
N SER A 190 10.15 -0.35 19.36
CA SER A 190 10.25 -0.30 20.82
C SER A 190 11.66 -0.60 21.32
N ARG A 191 12.34 -1.62 20.76
CA ARG A 191 13.76 -1.90 21.05
C ARG A 191 14.70 -0.76 20.67
N GLN A 192 14.35 0.02 19.65
CA GLN A 192 15.11 1.20 19.24
C GLN A 192 14.85 2.43 20.14
N GLY A 193 13.94 2.32 21.11
CA GLY A 193 13.54 3.44 21.98
C GLY A 193 12.68 4.49 21.27
N ASN A 194 12.16 4.17 20.08
CA ASN A 194 11.34 5.09 19.30
C ASN A 194 9.88 5.12 19.80
N LEU A 195 9.40 4.01 20.38
CA LEU A 195 8.00 3.87 20.80
C LEU A 195 7.89 3.07 22.09
N PHE A 196 7.06 3.53 23.02
CA PHE A 196 6.76 2.81 24.25
C PHE A 196 5.36 2.23 24.14
N LEU A 197 5.27 0.90 24.14
CA LEU A 197 4.00 0.16 24.11
C LEU A 197 4.02 -0.87 25.24
N ASP A 198 2.86 -1.11 25.84
CA ASP A 198 2.68 -2.20 26.79
C ASP A 198 2.71 -3.57 26.08
N ASP A 199 3.00 -4.62 26.86
CA ASP A 199 3.14 -5.97 26.34
C ASP A 199 1.84 -6.52 25.73
N GLU A 200 0.67 -6.18 26.30
CA GLU A 200 -0.64 -6.61 25.79
C GLU A 200 -0.88 -6.05 24.37
N THR A 201 -0.60 -4.76 24.16
CA THR A 201 -0.69 -4.13 22.83
C THR A 201 0.28 -4.77 21.84
N LEU A 202 1.50 -5.11 22.26
CA LEU A 202 2.48 -5.78 21.41
C LEU A 202 2.05 -7.22 21.05
N GLU A 203 1.43 -7.94 21.97
CA GLU A 203 0.86 -9.27 21.72
C GLU A 203 -0.31 -9.21 20.74
N LEU A 204 -1.23 -8.26 20.89
CA LEU A 204 -2.31 -8.04 19.93
C LEU A 204 -1.76 -7.66 18.55
N ALA A 205 -0.72 -6.83 18.50
CA ALA A 205 -0.08 -6.42 17.25
C ALA A 205 0.61 -7.59 16.54
N ASP A 206 1.01 -8.64 17.26
CA ASP A 206 1.64 -9.81 16.67
C ASP A 206 0.72 -10.62 15.77
N ASN A 207 -0.59 -10.42 15.90
CA ASN A 207 -1.57 -11.06 15.04
C ASN A 207 -1.75 -10.34 13.69
N LEU A 208 -1.17 -9.14 13.55
CA LEU A 208 -1.48 -8.25 12.44
C LEU A 208 -0.59 -8.45 11.21
N LEU A 209 -1.22 -8.92 10.13
CA LEU A 209 -0.72 -8.76 8.77
C LEU A 209 -1.17 -7.39 8.24
N ARG A 210 -0.22 -6.56 7.82
CA ARG A 210 -0.52 -5.25 7.26
C ARG A 210 -0.29 -5.21 5.76
N LEU A 211 -1.26 -4.68 5.01
CA LEU A 211 -1.18 -4.40 3.57
C LEU A 211 -1.21 -2.88 3.32
N GLU A 212 -0.11 -2.33 2.81
CA GLU A 212 0.05 -0.90 2.48
C GLU A 212 0.10 -0.72 0.96
N LEU A 213 -0.78 0.13 0.42
CA LEU A 213 -0.78 0.59 -0.96
C LEU A 213 -0.31 2.04 -1.01
N LYS A 214 0.87 2.28 -1.58
CA LYS A 214 1.35 3.61 -1.94
C LYS A 214 0.77 4.04 -3.29
N LEU A 215 0.11 5.19 -3.32
CA LEU A 215 -0.20 5.99 -4.51
C LEU A 215 0.86 7.08 -4.63
N GLY A 216 1.63 7.08 -5.71
CA GLY A 216 2.73 8.03 -5.92
C GLY A 216 2.35 9.24 -6.77
N ALA A 217 3.29 10.18 -6.92
CA ALA A 217 3.06 11.46 -7.61
C ALA A 217 2.64 11.33 -9.08
N ARG A 218 2.94 10.21 -9.75
CA ARG A 218 2.44 9.96 -11.11
C ARG A 218 0.99 9.52 -11.11
N TRP A 219 0.51 8.90 -10.04
CA TRP A 219 -0.89 8.53 -9.88
C TRP A 219 -1.76 9.78 -9.73
N PHE A 220 -1.39 10.67 -8.81
CA PHE A 220 -2.11 11.94 -8.61
C PHE A 220 -2.15 12.80 -9.87
N ARG A 221 -1.02 12.95 -10.57
CA ARG A 221 -1.01 13.66 -11.87
C ARG A 221 -1.99 13.10 -12.90
N ARG A 222 -2.21 11.78 -12.94
CA ARG A 222 -3.18 11.14 -13.85
C ARG A 222 -4.61 11.24 -13.34
N TYR A 223 -4.78 11.32 -12.03
CA TYR A 223 -6.09 11.50 -11.41
C TYR A 223 -6.58 12.94 -11.63
N GLU A 224 -5.70 13.92 -11.42
CA GLU A 224 -5.90 15.37 -11.64
C GLU A 224 -6.23 15.73 -13.11
N GLU A 225 -5.96 14.85 -14.08
CA GLU A 225 -6.46 15.00 -15.46
C GLU A 225 -7.98 14.81 -15.57
N LYS A 226 -8.62 14.24 -14.55
CA LYS A 226 -10.04 13.86 -14.53
C LYS A 226 -10.81 14.54 -13.41
N ASP A 227 -10.24 14.53 -12.21
CA ASP A 227 -10.86 15.08 -11.01
C ASP A 227 -9.81 15.53 -10.00
N ASP A 228 -10.19 16.39 -9.06
CA ASP A 228 -9.30 16.89 -8.03
C ASP A 228 -9.07 15.85 -6.93
N TRP A 229 -7.85 15.72 -6.40
CA TRP A 229 -7.57 14.75 -5.35
C TRP A 229 -8.39 15.02 -4.07
N HIS A 230 -8.85 16.26 -3.88
CA HIS A 230 -9.75 16.66 -2.81
C HIS A 230 -11.14 15.98 -2.88
N THR A 231 -11.52 15.39 -4.02
CA THR A 231 -12.81 14.69 -4.15
C THR A 231 -12.74 13.22 -3.74
N LEU A 232 -11.52 12.68 -3.50
CA LEU A 232 -11.34 11.28 -3.14
C LEU A 232 -12.04 10.94 -1.82
N THR A 233 -13.00 10.04 -1.90
CA THR A 233 -13.74 9.56 -0.73
C THR A 233 -13.06 8.37 -0.07
N GLU A 234 -13.37 8.11 1.21
CA GLU A 234 -12.91 6.91 1.93
C GLU A 234 -13.30 5.61 1.19
N TYR A 235 -14.49 5.60 0.59
CA TYR A 235 -14.97 4.47 -0.20
C TYR A 235 -14.09 4.22 -1.43
N GLU A 236 -13.77 5.26 -2.19
CA GLU A 236 -12.90 5.12 -3.37
C GLU A 236 -11.48 4.69 -3.00
N LEU A 237 -10.92 5.21 -1.90
CA LEU A 237 -9.61 4.77 -1.40
C LEU A 237 -9.64 3.29 -1.01
N THR A 238 -10.70 2.85 -0.35
CA THR A 238 -10.93 1.44 0.00
C THR A 238 -11.00 0.58 -1.26
N GLU A 239 -11.76 0.99 -2.27
CA GLU A 239 -11.89 0.26 -3.53
C GLU A 239 -10.58 0.23 -4.33
N ILE A 240 -9.80 1.32 -4.33
CA ILE A 240 -8.47 1.36 -4.96
C ILE A 240 -7.53 0.37 -4.27
N HIS A 241 -7.54 0.32 -2.93
CA HIS A 241 -6.77 -0.63 -2.14
C HIS A 241 -7.18 -2.08 -2.43
N HIS A 242 -8.47 -2.38 -2.30
CA HIS A 242 -9.04 -3.69 -2.58
C HIS A 242 -8.70 -4.16 -3.99
N LYS A 243 -8.95 -3.34 -5.01
CA LYS A 243 -8.66 -3.70 -6.40
C LYS A 243 -7.19 -3.99 -6.65
N PHE A 244 -6.29 -3.24 -6.00
CA PHE A 244 -4.85 -3.46 -6.13
C PHE A 244 -4.42 -4.82 -5.55
N PHE A 245 -4.86 -5.13 -4.32
CA PHE A 245 -4.47 -6.37 -3.64
C PHE A 245 -5.26 -7.58 -4.11
N TYR A 246 -6.53 -7.43 -4.48
CA TYR A 246 -7.34 -8.48 -5.10
C TYR A 246 -6.67 -9.02 -6.37
N ALA A 247 -6.13 -8.14 -7.21
CA ALA A 247 -5.40 -8.55 -8.41
C ALA A 247 -4.10 -9.33 -8.14
N LEU A 248 -3.55 -9.22 -6.92
CA LEU A 248 -2.30 -9.86 -6.48
C LEU A 248 -2.54 -11.16 -5.71
N ILE A 249 -3.54 -11.15 -4.82
CA ILE A 249 -3.82 -12.21 -3.85
C ILE A 249 -4.88 -13.19 -4.41
N GLY A 250 -5.73 -12.70 -5.33
CA GLY A 250 -6.93 -13.40 -5.75
C GLY A 250 -8.03 -13.29 -4.69
N GLY A 251 -9.27 -13.07 -5.11
CA GLY A 251 -10.39 -13.33 -4.22
C GLY A 251 -10.50 -14.82 -4.04
N GLY A 252 -10.28 -15.31 -2.82
CA GLY A 252 -10.91 -16.45 -2.17
C GLY A 252 -11.75 -17.49 -2.94
N VAL A 253 -11.48 -17.79 -4.21
CA VAL A 253 -12.18 -18.83 -4.96
C VAL A 253 -11.39 -20.09 -4.77
N GLU A 254 -11.87 -20.93 -3.86
CA GLU A 254 -11.54 -22.35 -3.84
C GLU A 254 -11.74 -22.90 -5.26
N VAL A 255 -10.65 -23.06 -6.02
CA VAL A 255 -10.66 -24.00 -7.13
C VAL A 255 -10.51 -25.36 -6.48
N TYR A 256 -11.64 -25.90 -6.00
CA TYR A 256 -11.81 -27.33 -5.87
C TYR A 256 -11.38 -27.97 -7.19
N ASP A 257 -10.79 -29.16 -7.07
CA ASP A 257 -10.58 -30.23 -8.05
C ASP A 257 -10.67 -29.92 -9.57
N MET A 258 -9.90 -30.64 -10.38
CA MET A 258 -9.88 -30.52 -11.85
C MET A 258 -11.27 -30.70 -12.51
N GLY A 259 -12.26 -31.27 -11.81
CA GLY A 259 -13.65 -31.33 -12.25
C GLY A 259 -14.43 -30.01 -12.15
N THR A 260 -14.11 -29.12 -11.21
CA THR A 260 -14.88 -27.89 -10.92
C THR A 260 -14.45 -26.68 -11.74
N LEU A 261 -13.17 -26.59 -12.15
CA LEU A 261 -12.71 -25.48 -13.00
C LEU A 261 -13.41 -25.47 -14.38
N LEU A 262 -13.64 -26.64 -14.97
CA LEU A 262 -14.36 -26.72 -16.23
C LEU A 262 -15.81 -26.23 -16.07
N LEU A 263 -16.45 -26.53 -14.93
CA LEU A 263 -17.80 -26.05 -14.61
C LEU A 263 -17.83 -24.52 -14.44
N GLU A 264 -16.85 -23.93 -13.76
CA GLU A 264 -16.76 -22.46 -13.65
C GLU A 264 -16.44 -21.80 -15.00
N LEU A 265 -15.59 -22.43 -15.81
CA LEU A 265 -15.33 -21.98 -17.18
C LEU A 265 -16.58 -22.06 -18.07
N GLU A 266 -17.43 -23.07 -17.90
CA GLU A 266 -18.70 -23.18 -18.61
C GLU A 266 -19.67 -22.04 -18.26
N LYS A 267 -19.59 -21.46 -17.06
CA LYS A 267 -20.41 -20.31 -16.65
C LYS A 267 -19.96 -19.00 -17.28
N VAL A 268 -18.65 -18.81 -17.48
CA VAL A 268 -18.06 -17.53 -17.94
C VAL A 268 -17.71 -17.50 -19.43
N CYS A 269 -17.53 -18.66 -20.06
CA CYS A 269 -17.20 -18.73 -21.48
C CYS A 269 -18.45 -18.65 -22.39
N PRO A 270 -18.34 -18.07 -23.59
CA PRO A 270 -19.48 -17.98 -24.52
C PRO A 270 -20.02 -19.34 -25.00
N THR A 271 -19.19 -20.38 -25.01
CA THR A 271 -19.61 -21.74 -25.40
C THR A 271 -18.85 -22.79 -24.59
N LYS A 272 -19.44 -23.99 -24.44
CA LYS A 272 -18.77 -25.14 -23.81
C LYS A 272 -17.47 -25.54 -24.52
N GLY A 273 -17.43 -25.41 -25.85
CA GLY A 273 -16.20 -25.64 -26.63
C GLY A 273 -15.08 -24.66 -26.27
N ARG A 274 -15.41 -23.40 -25.99
CA ARG A 274 -14.44 -22.39 -25.51
C ARG A 274 -14.00 -22.64 -24.07
N ALA A 275 -14.90 -23.06 -23.20
CA ALA A 275 -14.57 -23.49 -21.84
C ALA A 275 -13.58 -24.66 -21.85
N LEU A 276 -13.85 -25.68 -22.67
CA LEU A 276 -12.96 -26.83 -22.83
C LEU A 276 -11.60 -26.44 -23.42
N ALA A 277 -11.56 -25.53 -24.39
CA ALA A 277 -10.32 -25.03 -24.98
C ALA A 277 -9.48 -24.24 -23.95
N ALA A 278 -10.10 -23.37 -23.15
CA ALA A 278 -9.42 -22.64 -22.08
C ALA A 278 -8.92 -23.59 -20.98
N HIS A 279 -9.72 -24.59 -20.61
CA HIS A 279 -9.32 -25.64 -19.67
C HIS A 279 -8.12 -26.45 -20.18
N ARG A 280 -8.09 -26.81 -21.47
CA ARG A 280 -6.94 -27.48 -22.11
C ARG A 280 -5.71 -26.59 -22.14
N SER A 281 -5.87 -25.29 -22.40
CA SER A 281 -4.76 -24.34 -22.30
C SER A 281 -4.22 -24.23 -20.88
N TRP A 282 -5.08 -24.29 -19.87
CA TRP A 282 -4.64 -24.38 -18.48
C TRP A 282 -3.90 -25.69 -18.18
N ALA A 283 -4.42 -26.83 -18.62
CA ALA A 283 -3.71 -28.11 -18.50
C ALA A 283 -2.32 -28.06 -19.16
N LEU A 284 -2.21 -27.41 -20.32
CA LEU A 284 -0.94 -27.21 -21.01
C LEU A 284 0.02 -26.30 -20.20
N ILE A 285 -0.48 -25.18 -19.66
CA ILE A 285 0.30 -24.31 -18.76
C ILE A 285 0.83 -25.10 -17.56
N LYS A 286 0.05 -26.04 -17.02
CA LYS A 286 0.50 -26.94 -15.94
C LYS A 286 1.51 -28.00 -16.37
N THR A 287 1.61 -28.32 -17.65
CA THR A 287 2.54 -29.36 -18.13
C THR A 287 3.88 -28.75 -18.53
N ILE A 288 3.87 -27.62 -19.22
CA ILE A 288 5.07 -27.03 -19.83
C ILE A 288 5.40 -25.63 -19.30
N GLY A 289 4.61 -25.10 -18.37
CA GLY A 289 4.78 -23.77 -17.82
C GLY A 289 4.22 -22.66 -18.70
N PHE A 290 3.96 -21.50 -18.08
CA PHE A 290 3.26 -20.38 -18.70
C PHE A 290 3.93 -19.84 -19.97
N SER A 291 5.25 -19.64 -19.93
CA SER A 291 6.00 -19.07 -21.07
C SER A 291 6.01 -19.99 -22.27
N GLN A 292 6.24 -21.30 -22.06
CA GLN A 292 6.25 -22.28 -23.15
C GLN A 292 4.85 -22.50 -23.72
N ALA A 293 3.82 -22.56 -22.86
CA ALA A 293 2.43 -22.64 -23.30
C ALA A 293 1.97 -21.40 -24.09
N LYS A 294 2.48 -20.22 -23.75
CA LYS A 294 2.23 -18.99 -24.50
C LYS A 294 2.86 -19.03 -25.90
N GLU A 295 4.06 -19.57 -26.01
CA GLU A 295 4.79 -19.71 -27.28
C GLU A 295 4.20 -20.83 -28.16
N SER A 296 3.60 -21.85 -27.56
CA SER A 296 3.04 -23.01 -28.27
C SER A 296 1.66 -22.77 -28.90
N MET A 297 1.08 -21.57 -28.80
CA MET A 297 -0.23 -21.27 -29.38
C MET A 297 -0.35 -19.81 -29.86
N PRO A 298 -1.33 -19.49 -30.73
CA PRO A 298 -1.52 -18.12 -31.20
C PRO A 298 -1.76 -17.13 -30.04
N GLY A 299 -1.02 -16.03 -30.01
CA GLY A 299 -1.02 -15.10 -28.88
C GLY A 299 -2.39 -14.47 -28.57
N ARG A 300 -3.25 -14.28 -29.58
CA ARG A 300 -4.64 -13.83 -29.39
C ARG A 300 -5.48 -14.87 -28.65
N THR A 301 -5.31 -16.14 -28.98
CA THR A 301 -5.99 -17.28 -28.35
C THR A 301 -5.51 -17.46 -26.92
N PHE A 302 -4.20 -17.42 -26.68
CA PHE A 302 -3.64 -17.52 -25.33
C PHE A 302 -4.15 -16.41 -24.40
N ARG A 303 -4.16 -15.16 -24.89
CA ARG A 303 -4.68 -14.01 -24.13
C ARG A 303 -6.14 -14.18 -23.77
N LEU A 304 -6.96 -14.60 -24.73
CA LEU A 304 -8.39 -14.84 -24.54
C LEU A 304 -8.65 -15.96 -23.53
N HIS A 305 -7.90 -17.07 -23.61
CA HIS A 305 -8.05 -18.15 -22.63
C HIS A 305 -7.61 -17.71 -21.23
N CYS A 306 -6.55 -16.91 -21.09
CA CYS A 306 -6.17 -16.33 -19.80
C CYS A 306 -7.23 -15.38 -19.24
N GLU A 307 -7.99 -14.69 -20.09
CA GLU A 307 -9.12 -13.86 -19.66
C GLU A 307 -10.24 -14.72 -19.07
N TYR A 308 -10.63 -15.79 -19.75
CA TYR A 308 -11.63 -16.74 -19.24
C TYR A 308 -11.19 -17.45 -17.96
N LEU A 309 -9.92 -17.86 -17.88
CA LEU A 309 -9.38 -18.48 -16.67
C LEU A 309 -9.43 -17.53 -15.47
N ARG A 310 -9.15 -16.24 -15.66
CA ARG A 310 -9.30 -15.23 -14.61
C ARG A 310 -10.75 -15.00 -14.22
N ALA A 311 -11.64 -14.94 -15.20
CA ALA A 311 -13.07 -14.82 -14.94
C ALA A 311 -13.62 -16.03 -14.16
N ALA A 312 -13.05 -17.21 -14.37
CA ALA A 312 -13.37 -18.44 -13.65
C ALA A 312 -12.65 -18.57 -12.29
N GLY A 313 -11.94 -17.52 -11.82
CA GLY A 313 -11.36 -17.46 -10.47
C GLY A 313 -9.85 -17.74 -10.38
N LEU A 314 -9.14 -18.02 -11.49
CA LEU A 314 -7.68 -18.20 -11.45
C LEU A 314 -6.97 -16.85 -11.37
N SER A 315 -6.08 -16.70 -10.40
CA SER A 315 -5.20 -15.54 -10.31
C SER A 315 -4.07 -15.61 -11.35
N ASN A 316 -3.38 -14.49 -11.55
CA ASN A 316 -2.18 -14.48 -12.38
C ASN A 316 -1.05 -15.33 -11.79
N ALA A 317 -0.98 -15.45 -10.46
CA ALA A 317 -0.01 -16.31 -9.79
C ALA A 317 -0.28 -17.79 -10.08
N ASP A 318 -1.57 -18.18 -10.15
CA ASP A 318 -1.97 -19.54 -10.53
C ASP A 318 -1.52 -19.87 -11.95
N LEU A 319 -1.75 -18.95 -12.88
CA LEU A 319 -1.34 -19.09 -14.27
C LEU A 319 0.18 -19.27 -14.41
N CYS A 320 0.99 -18.65 -13.55
CA CYS A 320 2.44 -18.72 -13.63
C CYS A 320 3.05 -19.94 -12.90
N ALA A 321 2.40 -20.47 -11.86
CA ALA A 321 2.96 -21.51 -10.99
C ALA A 321 3.14 -22.88 -11.66
N GLY A 322 2.31 -23.24 -12.65
CA GLY A 322 2.55 -24.36 -13.57
C GLY A 322 2.82 -25.76 -13.00
N VAL A 323 2.64 -26.06 -11.70
CA VAL A 323 3.02 -27.34 -11.08
C VAL A 323 1.89 -27.90 -10.20
N VAL A 324 1.70 -29.23 -10.24
CA VAL A 324 0.87 -30.00 -9.28
C VAL A 324 1.61 -30.07 -7.94
N ILE A 325 1.04 -29.48 -6.89
CA ILE A 325 1.28 -29.95 -5.53
C ILE A 325 0.07 -30.81 -5.17
N PRO A 326 0.23 -32.14 -4.97
CA PRO A 326 -0.80 -32.90 -4.28
C PRO A 326 -0.83 -32.37 -2.85
N PHE A 327 -2.03 -32.16 -2.33
CA PHE A 327 -2.39 -31.57 -1.04
C PHE A 327 -2.61 -30.05 -1.01
N ARG A 328 -3.75 -29.72 -0.39
CA ARG A 328 -4.39 -28.42 -0.16
C ARG A 328 -3.41 -27.25 -0.26
N ARG A 329 -3.54 -26.43 -1.32
CA ARG A 329 -3.07 -25.05 -1.25
C ARG A 329 -3.77 -24.42 -0.06
N GLN A 330 -3.02 -24.07 0.98
CA GLN A 330 -3.53 -23.20 2.03
C GLN A 330 -3.86 -21.88 1.36
N GLN A 331 -5.16 -21.66 1.16
CA GLN A 331 -5.65 -20.41 0.62
C GLN A 331 -5.52 -19.35 1.70
N LEU A 332 -4.86 -18.24 1.38
CA LEU A 332 -4.89 -17.08 2.25
C LEU A 332 -6.26 -16.43 2.09
N VAL A 333 -7.18 -16.76 2.98
CA VAL A 333 -8.47 -16.06 3.09
C VAL A 333 -8.28 -14.90 4.06
N LEU A 334 -8.16 -13.70 3.52
CA LEU A 334 -8.19 -12.48 4.32
C LEU A 334 -9.64 -12.19 4.70
N ARG A 335 -9.92 -12.06 5.99
CA ARG A 335 -11.19 -11.54 6.50
C ARG A 335 -11.27 -10.03 6.27
N GLU A 336 -12.37 -9.41 6.69
CA GLU A 336 -12.48 -7.95 6.72
C GLU A 336 -11.33 -7.32 7.52
N PRO A 337 -10.77 -6.18 7.07
CA PRO A 337 -9.74 -5.48 7.81
C PRO A 337 -10.20 -5.06 9.21
N VAL A 338 -9.35 -5.26 10.20
CA VAL A 338 -9.59 -4.73 11.55
C VAL A 338 -9.27 -3.24 11.61
N THR A 339 -10.11 -2.48 12.31
CA THR A 339 -10.03 -1.02 12.45
C THR A 339 -9.78 -0.55 13.88
N SER A 340 -9.77 -1.45 14.88
CA SER A 340 -9.47 -1.10 16.27
C SER A 340 -8.91 -2.28 17.07
N TRP A 341 -8.25 -1.98 18.18
CA TRP A 341 -7.78 -2.99 19.16
C TRP A 341 -8.92 -3.80 19.75
N THR A 342 -10.08 -3.17 19.99
CA THR A 342 -11.28 -3.84 20.52
C THR A 342 -11.76 -4.96 19.61
N GLN A 343 -11.71 -4.77 18.29
CA GLN A 343 -12.09 -5.82 17.34
C GLN A 343 -11.16 -7.04 17.41
N ILE A 344 -9.85 -6.83 17.61
CA ILE A 344 -8.88 -7.92 17.80
C ILE A 344 -9.20 -8.67 19.10
N ARG A 345 -9.43 -7.95 20.20
CA ARG A 345 -9.77 -8.55 21.50
C ARG A 345 -11.08 -9.36 21.48
N MET A 346 -12.05 -8.98 20.66
CA MET A 346 -13.30 -9.73 20.50
C MET A 346 -13.16 -10.98 19.62
N ALA A 347 -12.09 -11.07 18.83
CA ALA A 347 -11.83 -12.17 17.90
C ALA A 347 -10.87 -13.24 18.47
N ALA A 348 -10.11 -12.89 19.51
CA ALA A 348 -9.30 -13.79 20.32
C ALA A 348 -10.17 -14.60 21.30
#